data_AF-A0A1W1IHE2-F1
#
_entry.id   AF-A0A1W1IHE2-F1
#
_cell.length_a   1.000
_cell.length_b   1.000
_cell.length_c   1.000
_cell.angle_alpha   90.00
_cell.angle_beta   90.00
_cell.angle_gamma   90.00
#
_symmetry.space_group_name_H-M   'P 1'
#
loop_
_entity.id
_entity.type
_entity.pdbx_description
1 polymer ?
#
loop_
_entity_poly.entity_id
_entity_poly.type
_entity_poly.pdbx_seq_one_letter_code
_entity_poly.pdbx_strand_id
1 'polypeptide(L)'
;MEILTETIKAESLKSFQSTIRKSENALSSMTDKGANTTLVAKRLEALRIGLAVLEQVWEEKPHPYTHEELAEARILLAGLLPSIEGIYAKSKPGSPQKTLLERRIKSLELALQAMDDR
;
A
#
# COMPACT_ATOMS: atom_id res chain seq x y z
N MET A 1 -20.26 -6.09 5.19
CA MET A 1 -19.04 -6.54 4.50
C MET A 1 -19.32 -6.42 3.01
N GLU A 2 -18.65 -5.50 2.31
CA GLU A 2 -18.84 -5.32 0.87
C GLU A 2 -18.47 -6.62 0.14
N ILE A 3 -19.27 -7.06 -0.84
CA ILE A 3 -18.92 -8.26 -1.63
C ILE A 3 -17.70 -7.90 -2.48
N LEU A 4 -16.53 -8.36 -2.04
CA LEU A 4 -15.28 -8.10 -2.74
C LEU A 4 -15.20 -8.98 -3.99
N THR A 5 -15.24 -8.37 -5.16
CA THR A 5 -15.12 -9.10 -6.43
C THR A 5 -13.67 -9.49 -6.70
N GLU A 6 -13.46 -10.55 -7.49
CA GLU A 6 -12.12 -10.96 -7.93
C GLU A 6 -11.39 -9.84 -8.69
N THR A 7 -12.13 -9.01 -9.43
CA THR A 7 -11.58 -7.82 -10.08
C THR A 7 -10.99 -6.84 -9.07
N ILE A 8 -11.71 -6.52 -7.98
CA ILE A 8 -11.23 -5.59 -6.95
C ILE A 8 -9.99 -6.15 -6.25
N LYS A 9 -9.98 -7.46 -5.94
CA LYS A 9 -8.80 -8.13 -5.37
C LYS A 9 -7.59 -7.99 -6.29
N ALA A 10 -7.74 -8.39 -7.56
CA ALA A 10 -6.66 -8.35 -8.54
C ALA A 10 -6.14 -6.92 -8.80
N GLU A 11 -7.04 -5.93 -8.92
CA GLU A 11 -6.66 -4.53 -9.06
C GLU A 11 -5.92 -4.00 -7.82
N SER A 12 -6.33 -4.44 -6.63
CA SER A 12 -5.70 -4.03 -5.37
C SER A 12 -4.30 -4.61 -5.20
N LEU A 13 -4.11 -5.91 -5.49
CA LEU A 13 -2.79 -6.55 -5.48
C LEU A 13 -1.85 -5.88 -6.50
N LYS A 14 -2.34 -5.65 -7.72
CA LYS A 14 -1.57 -4.94 -8.76
C LYS A 14 -1.24 -3.50 -8.36
N SER A 15 -2.17 -2.81 -7.71
CA SER A 15 -1.96 -1.46 -7.17
C SER A 15 -0.81 -1.44 -6.16
N PHE A 16 -0.79 -2.38 -5.21
CA PHE A 16 0.32 -2.56 -4.25
C PHE A 16 1.65 -2.83 -4.95
N GLN A 17 1.71 -3.84 -5.82
CA GLN A 17 2.93 -4.21 -6.54
C GLN A 17 3.52 -3.01 -7.31
N SER A 18 2.66 -2.22 -7.98
CA SER A 18 3.09 -1.03 -8.69
C SER A 18 3.58 0.10 -7.77
N THR A 19 3.02 0.19 -6.56
CA THR A 19 3.39 1.18 -5.55
C THR A 19 4.71 0.79 -4.88
N ILE A 20 4.91 -0.49 -4.57
CA ILE A 20 6.17 -1.08 -4.10
C ILE A 20 7.29 -0.78 -5.10
N ARG A 21 7.10 -1.12 -6.38
CA ARG A 21 8.12 -0.85 -7.42
C ARG A 21 8.48 0.63 -7.53
N LYS A 22 7.51 1.54 -7.37
CA LYS A 22 7.78 2.99 -7.36
C LYS A 22 8.57 3.41 -6.12
N SER A 23 8.25 2.86 -4.95
CA SER A 23 8.97 3.12 -3.71
C SER A 23 10.41 2.56 -3.74
N GLU A 24 10.61 1.40 -4.36
CA GLU A 24 11.95 0.82 -4.60
C GLU A 24 12.81 1.74 -5.49
N ASN A 25 12.25 2.21 -6.60
CA ASN A 25 12.95 3.14 -7.48
C ASN A 25 13.27 4.46 -6.78
N ALA A 26 12.34 4.97 -5.96
CA ALA A 26 12.56 6.19 -5.17
C ALA A 26 13.66 5.98 -4.13
N LEU A 27 13.65 4.84 -3.44
CA LEU A 27 14.68 4.46 -2.47
C LEU A 27 16.06 4.40 -3.14
N SER A 28 16.18 3.68 -4.26
CA SER A 28 17.44 3.60 -5.02
C SER A 28 17.94 4.99 -5.43
N SER A 29 17.08 5.80 -6.05
CA SER A 29 17.48 7.14 -6.50
C SER A 29 17.89 8.08 -5.36
N MET A 30 17.28 7.94 -4.18
CA MET A 30 17.66 8.74 -3.00
C MET A 30 18.97 8.26 -2.40
N THR A 31 19.19 6.93 -2.34
CA THR A 31 20.46 6.34 -1.91
C THR A 31 21.61 6.82 -2.77
N ASP A 32 21.45 6.79 -4.11
CA ASP A 32 22.49 7.23 -5.06
C ASP A 32 22.86 8.71 -4.88
N LYS A 33 21.92 9.53 -4.40
CA LYS A 33 22.11 10.95 -4.12
C LYS A 33 22.61 11.24 -2.70
N GLY A 34 22.85 10.21 -1.89
CA GLY A 34 23.24 10.36 -0.48
C GLY A 34 22.18 11.03 0.40
N ALA A 35 20.90 10.98 0.00
CA ALA A 35 19.80 11.56 0.76
C ALA A 35 19.39 10.66 1.93
N ASN A 36 18.71 11.22 2.95
CA ASN A 36 18.15 10.41 4.04
C ASN A 36 16.99 9.53 3.53
N THR A 37 17.15 8.22 3.62
CA THR A 37 16.21 7.22 3.09
C THR A 37 15.32 6.56 4.14
N THR A 38 15.52 6.85 5.42
CA THR A 38 14.92 6.12 6.55
C THR A 38 13.40 5.97 6.42
N LEU A 39 12.69 7.07 6.13
CA LEU A 39 11.24 7.07 6.00
C LEU A 39 10.75 6.29 4.77
N VAL A 40 11.47 6.39 3.64
CA VAL A 40 11.09 5.69 2.41
C VAL A 40 11.30 4.18 2.56
N ALA A 41 12.38 3.77 3.22
CA ALA A 41 12.64 2.36 3.53
C ALA A 41 11.54 1.79 4.45
N LYS A 42 11.20 2.47 5.55
CA LYS A 42 10.11 2.05 6.45
C LYS A 42 8.76 1.94 5.72
N ARG A 43 8.42 2.92 4.88
CA ARG A 43 7.17 2.89 4.09
C ARG A 43 7.17 1.78 3.04
N LEU A 44 8.31 1.51 2.39
CA LEU A 44 8.43 0.42 1.45
C LEU A 44 8.19 -0.93 2.15
N GLU A 45 8.75 -1.12 3.34
CA GLU A 45 8.53 -2.35 4.11
C GLU A 45 7.06 -2.49 4.53
N ALA A 46 6.44 -1.43 5.04
CA ALA A 46 5.02 -1.44 5.36
C ALA A 46 4.13 -1.79 4.14
N LEU A 47 4.49 -1.31 2.94
CA LEU A 47 3.78 -1.67 1.70
C LEU A 47 3.94 -3.16 1.34
N ARG A 48 5.12 -3.74 1.57
CA ARG A 48 5.37 -5.18 1.34
C ARG A 48 4.57 -6.04 2.33
N ILE A 49 4.55 -5.65 3.60
CA ILE A 49 3.73 -6.30 4.62
C ILE A 49 2.25 -6.21 4.25
N GLY A 50 1.77 -5.04 3.83
CA GLY A 50 0.39 -4.86 3.38
C GLY A 50 0.00 -5.75 2.20
N LEU A 51 0.89 -5.90 1.22
CA LEU A 51 0.67 -6.85 0.12
C LEU A 51 0.59 -8.29 0.64
N ALA A 52 1.52 -8.71 1.49
CA ALA A 52 1.56 -10.07 2.02
C ALA A 52 0.33 -10.43 2.87
N VAL A 53 -0.20 -9.45 3.63
CA VAL A 53 -1.45 -9.63 4.38
C VAL A 53 -2.63 -9.90 3.43
N LEU A 54 -2.73 -9.14 2.34
CA LEU A 54 -3.78 -9.35 1.34
C LEU A 54 -3.62 -10.69 0.61
N GLU A 55 -2.39 -11.05 0.22
CA GLU A 55 -2.08 -12.34 -0.39
C GLU A 55 -2.41 -13.51 0.53
N GLN A 56 -2.20 -13.38 1.85
CA GLN A 56 -2.62 -14.41 2.80
C GLN A 56 -4.14 -14.54 2.87
N VAL A 57 -4.87 -13.42 2.97
CA VAL A 57 -6.33 -13.44 3.14
C VAL A 57 -7.04 -13.88 1.87
N TRP A 58 -6.52 -13.54 0.70
CA TRP A 58 -7.19 -13.81 -0.59
C TRP A 58 -6.64 -15.01 -1.34
N GLU A 59 -5.37 -15.37 -1.13
CA GLU A 59 -4.69 -16.44 -1.87
C GLU A 59 -4.09 -17.51 -0.94
N GLU A 60 -4.37 -17.46 0.37
CA GLU A 60 -3.87 -18.41 1.38
C GLU A 60 -2.33 -18.51 1.45
N LYS A 61 -1.62 -17.50 0.94
CA LYS A 61 -0.16 -17.45 0.96
C LYS A 61 0.35 -17.07 2.37
N PRO A 62 1.10 -17.92 3.07
CA PRO A 62 1.63 -17.57 4.38
C PRO A 62 2.68 -16.45 4.27
N HIS A 63 2.79 -15.63 5.30
CA HIS A 63 3.84 -14.62 5.43
C HIS A 63 4.63 -14.81 6.74
N PRO A 64 5.91 -14.39 6.80
CA PRO A 64 6.75 -14.61 7.97
C PRO A 64 6.60 -13.52 9.06
N TYR A 65 5.85 -12.45 8.81
CA TYR A 65 5.80 -11.28 9.68
C TYR A 65 5.14 -11.55 11.04
N THR A 66 5.76 -10.99 12.07
CA THR A 66 5.30 -11.01 13.46
C THR A 66 4.17 -10.02 13.70
N HIS A 67 3.47 -10.16 14.84
CA HIS A 67 2.43 -9.21 15.23
C HIS A 67 2.95 -7.77 15.38
N GLU A 68 4.17 -7.59 15.89
CA GLU A 68 4.78 -6.26 16.05
C GLU A 68 5.05 -5.60 14.70
N GLU A 69 5.60 -6.34 13.73
CA GLU A 69 5.83 -5.85 12.37
C GLU A 69 4.52 -5.50 11.66
N LEU A 70 3.46 -6.30 11.86
CA LEU A 70 2.12 -6.01 11.35
C LEU A 70 1.56 -4.71 11.96
N ALA A 71 1.72 -4.50 13.27
CA ALA A 71 1.27 -3.28 13.95
C ALA A 71 2.02 -2.03 13.47
N GLU A 72 3.35 -2.11 13.32
CA GLU A 72 4.15 -0.99 12.80
C GLU A 72 3.77 -0.68 11.35
N ALA A 73 3.62 -1.71 10.51
CA ALA A 73 3.19 -1.55 9.12
C ALA A 73 1.82 -0.87 9.03
N ARG A 74 0.85 -1.31 9.85
CA ARG A 74 -0.49 -0.71 9.92
C ARG A 74 -0.42 0.79 10.24
N ILE A 75 0.38 1.19 11.24
CA ILE A 75 0.56 2.61 11.61
C ILE A 75 1.13 3.41 10.44
N LEU A 76 2.15 2.88 9.76
CA LEU A 76 2.79 3.54 8.62
C LEU A 76 1.86 3.68 7.41
N LEU A 77 1.08 2.63 7.10
CA LEU A 77 0.10 2.65 6.01
C LEU A 77 -1.05 3.61 6.30
N ALA A 78 -1.58 3.60 7.54
CA ALA A 78 -2.60 4.54 7.99
C ALA A 78 -2.11 5.99 7.90
N GLY A 79 -0.85 6.25 8.27
CA GLY A 79 -0.23 7.57 8.12
C GLY A 79 0.01 8.00 6.67
N LEU A 80 0.05 7.07 5.71
CA LEU A 80 0.22 7.37 4.28
C LEU A 80 -1.10 7.78 3.63
N LEU A 81 -2.22 7.23 4.09
CA LEU A 81 -3.53 7.38 3.45
C LEU A 81 -3.98 8.85 3.31
N PRO A 82 -3.92 9.72 4.33
CA PRO A 82 -4.33 11.13 4.22
C PRO A 82 -3.54 11.91 3.16
N SER A 83 -2.25 11.56 2.98
CA SER A 83 -1.41 12.16 1.95
C SER A 83 -1.90 11.82 0.55
N ILE A 84 -2.34 10.59 0.32
CA ILE A 84 -2.83 10.13 -0.99
C ILE A 84 -4.22 10.73 -1.26
N GLU A 85 -5.09 10.73 -0.26
CA GLU A 85 -6.43 11.34 -0.31
C GLU A 85 -6.35 12.84 -0.63
N GLY A 86 -5.41 13.56 -0.02
CA GLY A 86 -5.20 14.99 -0.29
C GLY A 86 -4.81 15.26 -1.75
N ILE A 87 -4.04 14.37 -2.39
CA ILE A 87 -3.70 14.47 -3.83
C ILE A 87 -4.92 14.08 -4.68
N TYR A 88 -5.66 13.04 -4.28
CA TYR A 88 -6.86 12.59 -4.97
C TYR A 88 -7.93 13.69 -5.02
N ALA A 89 -8.17 14.37 -3.90
CA ALA A 89 -9.16 15.45 -3.78
C ALA A 89 -8.86 16.61 -4.75
N LYS A 90 -7.57 16.91 -4.95
CA LYS A 90 -7.10 17.97 -5.86
C LYS A 90 -6.99 17.52 -7.32
N SER A 91 -7.09 16.21 -7.59
CA SER A 91 -6.92 15.67 -8.94
C SER A 91 -8.15 15.91 -9.81
N LYS A 92 -7.91 16.27 -11.08
CA LYS A 92 -8.95 16.54 -12.08
C LYS A 92 -9.89 15.33 -12.26
N PRO A 93 -11.21 15.52 -12.25
CA PRO A 93 -12.17 14.46 -12.57
C PRO A 93 -11.88 13.78 -13.91
N GLY A 94 -11.98 12.46 -13.95
CA GLY A 94 -11.70 11.64 -15.14
C GLY A 94 -10.23 11.58 -15.58
N SER A 95 -9.30 12.17 -14.83
CA SER A 95 -7.87 12.07 -15.17
C SER A 95 -7.31 10.69 -14.83
N PRO A 96 -6.33 10.19 -15.59
CA PRO A 96 -5.61 8.95 -15.25
C PRO A 96 -5.01 8.97 -13.85
N GLN A 97 -4.56 10.15 -13.38
CA GLN A 97 -4.06 10.32 -12.01
C GLN A 97 -5.14 10.06 -10.97
N LYS A 98 -6.35 10.59 -11.16
CA LYS A 98 -7.45 10.40 -10.20
C LYS A 98 -7.84 8.92 -10.11
N THR A 99 -7.95 8.23 -11.24
CA THR A 99 -8.20 6.77 -11.28
C THR A 99 -7.08 5.97 -10.62
N LEU A 100 -5.82 6.32 -10.85
CA LEU A 100 -4.70 5.65 -10.19
C LEU A 100 -4.73 5.82 -8.67
N LEU A 101 -5.03 7.04 -8.20
CA LEU A 101 -5.10 7.35 -6.77
C LEU A 101 -6.28 6.65 -6.10
N GLU A 102 -7.43 6.58 -6.76
CA GLU A 102 -8.60 5.83 -6.29
C GLU A 102 -8.27 4.36 -6.02
N ARG A 103 -7.61 3.69 -6.97
CA ARG A 103 -7.17 2.30 -6.79
C ARG A 103 -6.18 2.12 -5.65
N ARG A 104 -5.30 3.10 -5.44
CA ARG A 104 -4.32 3.08 -4.34
C ARG A 104 -4.98 3.26 -2.98
N ILE A 105 -5.91 4.18 -2.88
CA ILE A 105 -6.72 4.41 -1.68
C ILE A 105 -7.47 3.12 -1.35
N LYS A 106 -8.23 2.57 -2.31
CA LYS A 106 -8.99 1.33 -2.09
C LYS A 106 -8.10 0.16 -1.68
N SER A 107 -6.93 -0.01 -2.32
CA SER A 107 -6.00 -1.07 -1.94
C SER A 107 -5.49 -0.91 -0.51
N LEU A 108 -5.15 0.33 -0.10
CA LEU A 108 -4.66 0.60 1.25
C LEU A 108 -5.76 0.40 2.31
N GLU A 109 -6.98 0.85 2.03
CA GLU A 109 -8.14 0.61 2.91
C GLU A 109 -8.37 -0.88 3.15
N LEU A 110 -8.32 -1.70 2.09
CA LEU A 110 -8.48 -3.15 2.19
C LEU A 110 -7.34 -3.80 2.99
N ALA A 111 -6.10 -3.35 2.81
CA ALA A 111 -4.97 -3.86 3.59
C ALA A 111 -5.10 -3.49 5.07
N LEU A 112 -5.49 -2.25 5.37
CA LEU A 112 -5.71 -1.80 6.76
C LEU A 112 -6.84 -2.59 7.42
N GLN A 113 -7.95 -2.80 6.71
CA GLN A 113 -9.04 -3.64 7.20
C GLN A 113 -8.57 -5.08 7.45
N ALA A 114 -7.82 -5.68 6.53
CA ALA A 114 -7.29 -7.03 6.68
C ALA A 114 -6.24 -7.18 7.81
N MET A 115 -5.59 -6.07 8.20
CA MET A 115 -4.72 -6.01 9.38
C MET A 115 -5.53 -5.84 10.67
N ASP A 116 -6.64 -5.10 10.64
CA ASP A 116 -7.53 -4.85 11.79
C ASP A 116 -8.38 -6.08 12.16
N ASP A 117 -8.72 -6.92 11.18
CA ASP A 117 -9.50 -8.14 11.37
C ASP A 117 -8.66 -9.31 11.97
N ARG A 118 -7.44 -9.03 12.46
CA ARG A 118 -6.49 -10.01 13.03
C ARG A 118 -6.15 -9.69 14.48
#